data_AF-A0A7S0FH77-F1
#
_entry.id   AF-A0A7S0FH77-F1
#
_cell.length_a   1.000
_cell.length_b   1.000
_cell.length_c   1.000
_cell.angle_alpha   90.00
_cell.angle_beta   90.00
_cell.angle_gamma   90.00
#
_symmetry.space_group_name_H-M   'P 1'
#
loop_
_entity.id
_entity.type
_entity.pdbx_description
1 polymer ?
#
loop_
_entity_poly.entity_id
_entity_poly.type
_entity_poly.pdbx_seq_one_letter_code
_entity_poly.pdbx_strand_id
1 'polypeptide(L)'
;CSICLENVIASDCVVLEGCDREAHSACKECLGTHLKTRVVDGRVQDLCCPCVGSDGCSAHATEAELERLLDAGTMAKYWRFSSMQADTQLRACPRCDHLNSPQLRVPGDPSSGVIAEMECEACGTAYCFHHSGAHAPGRDACAAYDRAMLLEERRAACQMEAQKCPRCGILTSKAQGCNHMTCQCKCEWCWVCGREISKAGLQWHFSPLNPFGCAQFVDKTAQRDHNRLMMLAQCSRILCWPCSLVSMVFCVVWLFAFFVMLLCVGIVGAALSCCCWPLCLCQKWDEYLDRILWVWVSISLTLPTLVIAPPVLVFCLAWCVLAFLLWLAMLPCGADSAVLLEMAGVPPATFFNFLAMAELYD
;
A
#
# COMPACT_ATOMS: atom_id res chain seq x y z
N CYS A 1 10.08 -15.77 49.72
CA CYS A 1 9.13 -16.11 48.65
C CYS A 1 9.73 -15.71 47.30
N SER A 2 9.74 -16.61 46.31
CA SER A 2 10.30 -16.36 44.97
C SER A 2 9.51 -15.32 44.15
N ILE A 3 8.25 -15.03 44.52
CA ILE A 3 7.36 -14.13 43.77
C ILE A 3 7.33 -12.72 44.38
N CYS A 4 6.93 -12.57 45.65
CA CYS A 4 6.84 -11.26 46.29
C CYS A 4 8.17 -10.76 46.87
N LEU A 5 9.20 -11.59 46.89
CA LEU A 5 10.53 -11.30 47.47
C LEU A 5 10.52 -10.98 48.97
N GLU A 6 9.43 -11.28 49.67
CA GLU A 6 9.34 -11.12 51.13
C GLU A 6 9.89 -12.35 51.87
N ASN A 7 10.37 -12.10 53.09
CA ASN A 7 10.81 -13.12 54.03
C ASN A 7 9.58 -13.74 54.71
N VAL A 8 9.24 -14.97 54.30
CA VAL A 8 8.10 -15.74 54.80
C VAL A 8 8.63 -16.99 55.50
N ILE A 9 7.93 -17.45 56.54
CA ILE A 9 8.29 -18.68 57.27
C ILE A 9 8.26 -19.87 56.29
N ALA A 10 9.24 -20.76 56.39
CA ALA A 10 9.38 -21.90 55.48
C ALA A 10 8.14 -22.80 55.42
N SER A 11 7.38 -22.94 56.53
CA SER A 11 6.14 -23.71 56.61
C SER A 11 4.97 -23.13 55.79
N ASP A 12 5.05 -21.84 55.44
CA ASP A 12 4.06 -21.15 54.60
C ASP A 12 4.54 -20.95 53.17
N CYS A 13 5.70 -21.50 52.85
CA CYS A 13 6.19 -21.57 51.49
C CYS A 13 5.94 -22.98 50.93
N VAL A 14 5.60 -23.02 49.64
CA VAL A 14 5.23 -24.22 48.90
C VAL A 14 6.01 -24.23 47.58
N VAL A 15 6.46 -25.43 47.22
CA VAL A 15 7.08 -25.74 45.93
C VAL A 15 6.13 -26.73 45.25
N LEU A 16 5.92 -26.58 43.95
CA LEU A 16 5.13 -27.54 43.20
C LEU A 16 5.79 -28.92 43.22
N GLU A 17 5.02 -30.00 43.35
CA GLU A 17 5.50 -31.38 43.43
C GLU A 17 6.36 -31.76 42.22
N GLY A 18 6.02 -31.25 41.03
CA GLY A 18 6.80 -31.44 39.81
C GLY A 18 8.04 -30.55 39.68
N CYS A 19 8.39 -29.75 40.68
CA CYS A 19 9.49 -28.80 40.66
C CYS A 19 10.62 -29.22 41.60
N ASP A 20 11.71 -29.74 41.03
CA ASP A 20 12.90 -30.21 41.78
C ASP A 20 13.78 -29.08 42.37
N ARG A 21 13.31 -27.82 42.34
CA ARG A 21 14.10 -26.64 42.69
C ARG A 21 13.49 -25.94 43.89
N GLU A 22 14.13 -26.09 45.06
CA GLU A 22 13.69 -25.43 46.29
C GLU A 22 13.72 -23.90 46.19
N ALA A 23 14.58 -23.34 45.33
CA ALA A 23 14.63 -21.89 45.07
C ALA A 23 13.33 -21.34 44.46
N HIS A 24 12.47 -22.19 43.88
CA HIS A 24 11.17 -21.78 43.33
C HIS A 24 10.06 -21.70 44.39
N SER A 25 10.40 -21.93 45.65
CA SER A 25 9.48 -21.84 46.77
C SER A 25 8.81 -20.47 46.87
N ALA A 26 7.48 -20.47 46.79
CA ALA A 26 6.64 -19.30 46.88
C ALA A 26 5.72 -19.40 48.10
N CYS A 27 5.36 -18.29 48.73
CA CYS A 27 4.35 -18.35 49.79
C CYS A 27 3.01 -18.84 49.21
N LYS A 28 2.20 -19.52 50.04
CA LYS A 28 0.89 -20.07 49.65
C LYS A 28 0.00 -19.03 48.96
N GLU A 29 0.01 -17.80 49.46
CA GLU A 29 -0.78 -16.70 48.90
C GLU A 29 -0.34 -16.32 47.49
N CYS A 30 0.97 -16.11 47.26
CA CYS A 30 1.45 -15.76 45.92
C CYS A 30 1.27 -16.90 44.92
N LEU A 31 1.54 -18.15 45.32
CA LEU A 31 1.36 -19.30 44.42
C LEU A 31 -0.13 -19.54 44.13
N GLY A 32 -1.00 -19.45 45.14
CA GLY A 32 -2.44 -19.54 44.96
C GLY A 32 -2.97 -18.43 44.06
N THR A 33 -2.51 -17.19 44.23
CA THR A 33 -2.90 -16.04 43.38
C THR A 33 -2.42 -16.21 41.93
N HIS A 34 -1.20 -16.70 41.74
CA HIS A 34 -0.63 -17.00 40.42
C HIS A 34 -1.48 -18.03 39.67
N LEU A 35 -1.77 -19.17 40.32
CA LEU A 35 -2.60 -20.23 39.74
C LEU A 35 -4.04 -19.75 39.52
N LYS A 36 -4.63 -19.03 40.49
CA LYS A 36 -5.97 -18.46 40.39
C LYS A 36 -6.12 -17.52 39.20
N THR A 37 -5.17 -16.61 39.00
CA THR A 37 -5.18 -15.67 37.86
C THR A 37 -5.20 -16.43 36.55
N ARG A 38 -4.39 -17.48 36.40
CA ARG A 38 -4.38 -18.29 35.18
C ARG A 38 -5.68 -19.07 34.96
N VAL A 39 -6.29 -19.62 36.01
CA VAL A 39 -7.61 -20.25 35.91
C VAL A 39 -8.66 -19.24 35.49
N VAL A 40 -8.68 -18.05 36.11
CA VAL A 40 -9.65 -16.98 35.79
C VAL A 40 -9.50 -16.51 34.33
N ASP A 41 -8.27 -16.43 33.84
CA ASP A 41 -7.96 -16.08 32.44
C ASP A 41 -8.23 -17.21 31.43
N GLY A 42 -8.68 -18.38 31.90
CA GLY A 42 -8.94 -19.55 31.03
C GLY A 42 -7.68 -20.30 30.59
N ARG A 43 -6.52 -20.02 31.18
CA ARG A 43 -5.22 -20.64 30.87
C ARG A 43 -4.99 -21.93 31.66
N VAL A 44 -5.96 -22.85 31.63
CA VAL A 44 -5.95 -24.08 32.46
C VAL A 44 -4.94 -25.13 32.02
N GLN A 45 -4.41 -25.07 30.78
CA GLN A 45 -3.29 -25.91 30.33
C GLN A 45 -1.91 -25.37 30.75
N ASP A 46 -1.84 -24.12 31.20
CA ASP A 46 -0.59 -23.42 31.56
C ASP A 46 -0.51 -23.18 33.07
N LEU A 47 -0.86 -24.18 33.88
CA LEU A 47 -0.76 -24.10 35.35
C LEU A 47 0.66 -24.44 35.83
N CYS A 48 1.64 -23.77 35.23
CA CYS A 48 3.05 -24.03 35.43
C CYS A 48 3.70 -23.20 36.57
N CYS A 49 4.89 -23.62 37.00
CA CYS A 49 5.69 -22.91 38.00
C CYS A 49 5.89 -21.42 37.61
N PRO A 50 5.84 -20.48 38.57
CA PRO A 50 6.08 -19.06 38.32
C PRO A 50 7.45 -18.76 37.70
N CYS A 51 8.44 -19.61 37.95
CA CYS A 51 9.82 -19.45 37.46
C CYS A 51 10.08 -20.19 36.14
N VAL A 52 9.03 -20.59 35.40
CA VAL A 52 9.19 -21.18 34.06
C VAL A 52 9.92 -20.19 33.15
N GLY A 53 10.98 -20.67 32.49
CA GLY A 53 11.77 -19.91 31.52
C GLY A 53 13.02 -19.21 32.05
N SER A 54 13.22 -19.07 33.38
CA SER A 54 14.47 -18.50 33.93
C SER A 54 15.62 -19.50 33.97
N ASP A 55 15.30 -20.78 34.17
CA ASP A 55 16.31 -21.79 34.49
C ASP A 55 15.98 -23.18 33.91
N GLY A 56 14.97 -23.26 33.04
CA GLY A 56 14.53 -24.50 32.39
C GLY A 56 13.51 -25.33 33.17
N CYS A 57 12.92 -24.79 34.25
CA CYS A 57 11.80 -25.44 34.92
C CYS A 57 10.55 -25.52 34.01
N SER A 58 9.87 -26.68 34.04
CA SER A 58 8.62 -26.96 33.31
C SER A 58 7.58 -27.67 34.21
N ALA A 59 7.67 -27.45 35.52
CA ALA A 59 6.78 -28.06 36.49
C ALA A 59 5.35 -27.53 36.31
N HIS A 60 4.36 -28.41 36.44
CA HIS A 60 2.94 -28.08 36.40
C HIS A 60 2.28 -28.47 37.72
N ALA A 61 1.32 -27.67 38.16
CA ALA A 61 0.54 -27.97 39.35
C ALA A 61 -0.33 -29.20 39.11
N THR A 62 -0.31 -30.13 40.06
CA THR A 62 -1.21 -31.29 40.06
C THR A 62 -2.61 -30.89 40.53
N GLU A 63 -3.62 -31.69 40.21
CA GLU A 63 -5.00 -31.39 40.65
C GLU A 63 -5.11 -31.34 42.18
N ALA A 64 -4.38 -32.21 42.89
CA ALA A 64 -4.32 -32.20 44.35
C ALA A 64 -3.69 -30.92 44.92
N GLU A 65 -2.75 -30.29 44.20
CA GLU A 65 -2.18 -29.00 44.60
C GLU A 65 -3.16 -27.86 44.34
N LEU A 66 -3.90 -27.92 43.23
CA LEU A 66 -4.95 -26.94 42.92
C LEU A 66 -6.05 -26.96 44.00
N GLU A 67 -6.51 -28.14 44.42
CA GLU A 67 -7.51 -28.28 45.49
C GLU A 67 -7.02 -27.74 46.84
N ARG A 68 -5.72 -27.81 47.11
CA ARG A 68 -5.11 -27.28 48.35
C ARG A 68 -4.91 -25.76 48.30
N LEU A 69 -4.64 -25.19 47.13
CA LEU A 69 -4.24 -23.79 46.97
C LEU A 69 -5.36 -22.87 46.48
N LEU A 70 -6.43 -23.42 45.90
CA LEU A 70 -7.53 -22.66 45.30
C LEU A 70 -8.84 -22.85 46.08
N ASP A 71 -9.68 -21.81 46.06
CA ASP A 71 -11.03 -21.88 46.62
C ASP A 71 -11.97 -22.71 45.74
N ALA A 72 -13.06 -23.23 46.32
CA ALA A 72 -14.04 -24.08 45.63
C ALA A 72 -14.65 -23.43 44.38
N GLY A 73 -14.83 -22.10 44.37
CA GLY A 73 -15.35 -21.37 43.23
C GLY A 73 -14.35 -21.33 42.07
N THR A 74 -13.07 -21.12 42.37
CA THR A 74 -11.98 -21.18 41.39
C THR A 74 -11.79 -22.61 40.85
N MET A 75 -11.88 -23.63 41.70
CA MET A 75 -11.82 -25.04 41.27
C MET A 75 -12.96 -25.41 40.33
N ALA A 76 -14.19 -24.95 40.60
CA ALA A 76 -15.32 -25.16 39.70
C ALA A 76 -15.07 -24.51 38.30
N LYS A 77 -14.42 -23.34 38.26
CA LYS A 77 -14.01 -22.71 36.99
C LYS A 77 -12.92 -23.51 36.27
N TYR A 78 -11.94 -24.05 37.00
CA TYR A 78 -10.89 -24.90 36.43
C TYR A 78 -11.50 -26.10 35.71
N TRP A 79 -12.37 -26.88 36.37
CA TRP A 79 -13.02 -28.03 35.75
C TRP A 79 -13.83 -27.64 34.53
N ARG A 80 -14.62 -26.56 34.63
CA ARG A 80 -15.43 -26.06 33.52
C ARG A 80 -14.57 -25.72 32.29
N PHE A 81 -13.50 -24.93 32.48
CA PHE A 81 -12.62 -24.55 31.38
C PHE A 81 -11.80 -25.73 30.86
N SER A 82 -11.39 -26.66 31.72
CA SER A 82 -10.70 -27.89 31.33
C SER A 82 -11.61 -28.75 30.43
N SER A 83 -12.87 -28.96 30.81
CA SER A 83 -13.84 -29.69 29.99
C SER A 83 -14.12 -29.01 28.65
N MET A 84 -14.26 -27.67 28.61
CA MET A 84 -14.47 -26.93 27.36
C MET A 84 -13.24 -26.94 26.42
N GLN A 85 -12.03 -27.09 26.96
CA GLN A 85 -10.82 -27.26 26.14
C GLN A 85 -10.67 -28.69 25.64
N ALA A 86 -11.08 -29.69 26.43
CA ALA A 86 -11.10 -31.10 26.03
C ALA A 86 -12.14 -31.37 24.93
N ASP A 87 -13.31 -30.70 25.00
CA ASP A 87 -14.34 -30.76 23.97
C ASP A 87 -14.72 -29.36 23.46
N THR A 88 -14.25 -29.07 22.25
CA THR A 88 -14.48 -27.78 21.55
C THR A 88 -15.95 -27.47 21.26
N GLN A 89 -16.86 -28.46 21.38
CA GLN A 89 -18.30 -28.27 21.20
C GLN A 89 -19.01 -27.91 22.50
N LEU A 90 -18.43 -28.17 23.69
CA LEU A 90 -19.09 -27.81 24.94
C LEU A 90 -19.20 -26.29 25.11
N ARG A 91 -20.36 -25.83 25.59
CA ARG A 91 -20.61 -24.43 25.93
C ARG A 91 -21.15 -24.30 27.35
N ALA A 92 -20.64 -23.33 28.10
CA ALA A 92 -21.17 -23.00 29.42
C ALA A 92 -22.40 -22.09 29.29
N CYS A 93 -23.46 -22.40 30.03
CA CYS A 93 -24.65 -21.56 30.10
C CYS A 93 -24.31 -20.19 30.70
N PRO A 94 -24.69 -19.06 30.06
CA PRO A 94 -24.38 -17.72 30.56
C PRO A 94 -25.10 -17.34 31.87
N ARG A 95 -26.07 -18.14 32.32
CA ARG A 95 -26.85 -17.89 33.54
C ARG A 95 -26.38 -18.69 34.75
N CYS A 96 -26.10 -19.97 34.57
CA CYS A 96 -25.81 -20.90 35.67
C CYS A 96 -24.53 -21.69 35.48
N ASP A 97 -23.74 -21.40 34.44
CA ASP A 97 -22.44 -22.01 34.17
C ASP A 97 -22.44 -23.52 33.87
N HIS A 98 -23.61 -24.15 33.82
CA HIS A 98 -23.76 -25.56 33.44
C HIS A 98 -23.26 -25.79 32.01
N LEU A 99 -22.49 -26.86 31.81
CA LEU A 99 -21.96 -27.24 30.50
C LEU A 99 -23.05 -27.97 29.71
N ASN A 100 -23.27 -27.55 28.47
CA ASN A 100 -24.22 -28.16 27.57
C ASN A 100 -23.54 -28.49 26.23
N SER A 101 -23.98 -29.59 25.62
CA SER A 101 -23.58 -29.98 24.28
C SER A 101 -24.57 -29.46 23.24
N PRO A 102 -24.11 -29.02 22.06
CA PRO A 102 -25.00 -28.56 21.01
C PRO A 102 -25.71 -29.73 20.34
N GLN A 103 -26.85 -29.43 19.71
CA GLN A 103 -27.43 -30.32 18.73
C GLN A 103 -26.66 -30.21 17.40
N LEU A 104 -26.39 -31.35 16.78
CA LEU A 104 -25.80 -31.43 15.45
C LEU A 104 -26.89 -31.39 14.39
N ARG A 105 -26.59 -30.83 13.21
CA ARG A 105 -27.55 -30.82 12.08
C ARG A 105 -27.88 -32.23 11.60
N VAL A 106 -26.88 -33.11 11.62
CA VAL A 106 -27.05 -34.56 11.41
C VAL A 106 -26.62 -35.26 12.70
N PRO A 107 -27.52 -36.03 13.35
CA PRO A 107 -27.19 -36.77 14.55
C PRO A 107 -25.99 -37.70 14.34
N GLY A 108 -24.99 -37.59 15.22
CA GLY A 108 -23.79 -38.44 15.19
C GLY A 108 -22.73 -38.07 14.14
N ASP A 109 -22.94 -37.01 13.35
CA ASP A 109 -21.95 -36.49 12.39
C ASP A 109 -21.46 -35.10 12.82
N PRO A 110 -20.29 -34.99 13.48
CA PRO A 110 -19.70 -33.72 13.88
C PRO A 110 -19.40 -32.77 12.71
N SER A 111 -19.24 -33.29 11.49
CA SER A 111 -18.92 -32.50 10.30
C SER A 111 -20.13 -31.78 9.71
N SER A 112 -21.34 -32.22 10.07
CA SER A 112 -22.61 -31.62 9.61
C SER A 112 -22.84 -30.19 10.11
N GLY A 113 -22.07 -29.76 11.12
CA GLY A 113 -22.17 -28.46 11.76
C GLY A 113 -23.21 -28.45 12.90
N VAL A 114 -23.08 -27.44 13.76
CA VAL A 114 -23.93 -27.27 14.95
C VAL A 114 -25.17 -26.43 14.63
N ILE A 115 -26.24 -26.68 15.38
CA ILE A 115 -27.40 -25.80 15.48
C ILE A 115 -27.04 -24.73 16.52
N ALA A 116 -27.15 -23.45 16.13
CA ALA A 116 -26.71 -22.34 16.98
C ALA A 116 -27.66 -22.05 18.15
N GLU A 117 -28.89 -22.56 18.10
CA GLU A 117 -29.89 -22.46 19.15
C GLU A 117 -29.55 -23.47 20.26
N MET A 118 -29.21 -22.96 21.44
CA MET A 118 -28.92 -23.76 22.62
C MET A 118 -29.99 -23.55 23.67
N GLU A 119 -30.28 -24.59 24.45
CA GLU A 119 -31.08 -24.52 25.67
C GLU A 119 -30.33 -25.23 26.79
N CYS A 120 -30.28 -24.60 27.97
CA CYS A 120 -29.58 -25.18 29.11
C CYS A 120 -30.40 -26.28 29.78
N GLU A 121 -29.87 -27.49 29.89
CA GLU A 121 -30.54 -28.64 30.51
C GLU A 121 -30.81 -28.46 32.01
N ALA A 122 -30.00 -27.64 32.69
CA ALA A 122 -30.14 -27.40 34.12
C ALA A 122 -31.12 -26.27 34.49
N CYS A 123 -31.30 -25.26 33.63
CA CYS A 123 -32.06 -24.06 33.98
C CYS A 123 -33.00 -23.52 32.88
N GLY A 124 -33.08 -24.19 31.73
CA GLY A 124 -33.96 -23.85 30.61
C GLY A 124 -33.63 -22.52 29.91
N THR A 125 -32.47 -21.93 30.18
CA THR A 125 -32.08 -20.66 29.53
C THR A 125 -31.68 -20.91 28.09
N ALA A 126 -32.32 -20.21 27.15
CA ALA A 126 -32.00 -20.28 25.73
C ALA A 126 -30.90 -19.26 25.36
N TYR A 127 -29.91 -19.69 24.58
CA TYR A 127 -28.75 -18.87 24.22
C TYR A 127 -28.12 -19.32 22.89
N CYS A 128 -27.20 -18.53 22.36
CA CYS A 128 -26.50 -18.84 21.12
C CYS A 128 -25.21 -19.66 21.38
N PHE A 129 -24.97 -20.68 20.56
CA PHE A 129 -23.72 -21.45 20.58
C PHE A 129 -22.46 -20.61 20.30
N HIS A 130 -22.56 -19.64 19.39
CA HIS A 130 -21.43 -18.82 18.93
C HIS A 130 -21.26 -17.56 19.77
N HIS A 131 -22.36 -16.90 20.13
CA HIS A 131 -22.35 -15.57 20.75
C HIS A 131 -22.91 -15.57 22.18
N SER A 132 -23.11 -16.75 22.78
CA SER A 132 -23.63 -16.91 24.13
C SER A 132 -24.94 -16.12 24.33
N GLY A 133 -25.00 -15.21 25.30
CA GLY A 133 -26.19 -14.41 25.59
C GLY A 133 -26.32 -13.10 24.81
N ALA A 134 -25.50 -12.84 23.79
CA ALA A 134 -25.46 -11.53 23.11
C ALA A 134 -26.72 -11.20 22.29
N HIS A 135 -27.46 -12.22 21.86
CA HIS A 135 -28.72 -12.08 21.14
C HIS A 135 -29.60 -13.32 21.36
N ALA A 136 -30.87 -13.24 20.96
CA ALA A 136 -31.77 -14.39 21.00
C ALA A 136 -31.25 -15.53 20.10
N PRO A 137 -31.41 -16.81 20.50
CA PRO A 137 -30.98 -17.94 19.69
C PRO A 137 -31.69 -17.94 18.33
N GLY A 138 -30.96 -18.30 17.27
CA GLY A 138 -31.49 -18.28 15.91
C GLY A 138 -30.40 -18.03 14.87
N ARG A 139 -30.44 -18.76 13.74
CA ARG A 139 -29.50 -18.55 12.63
C ARG A 139 -29.55 -17.11 12.08
N ASP A 140 -30.76 -16.57 11.90
CA ASP A 140 -30.94 -15.22 11.36
C ASP A 140 -30.54 -14.14 12.37
N ALA A 141 -30.75 -14.39 13.66
CA ALA A 141 -30.29 -13.53 14.74
C ALA A 141 -28.75 -13.50 14.81
N CYS A 142 -28.07 -14.64 14.65
CA CYS A 142 -26.61 -14.69 14.53
C CYS A 142 -26.13 -13.84 13.35
N ALA A 143 -26.69 -14.08 12.15
CA ALA A 143 -26.29 -13.36 10.94
C ALA A 143 -26.60 -11.86 11.02
N ALA A 144 -27.66 -11.46 11.74
CA ALA A 144 -27.94 -10.05 12.01
C ALA A 144 -26.92 -9.44 12.99
N TYR A 145 -26.57 -10.16 14.06
CA TYR A 145 -25.56 -9.74 15.03
C TYR A 145 -24.18 -9.59 14.40
N ASP A 146 -23.72 -10.58 13.60
CA ASP A 146 -22.45 -10.52 12.89
C ASP A 146 -22.38 -9.30 11.95
N ARG A 147 -23.46 -9.04 11.21
CA ARG A 147 -23.55 -7.85 10.35
C ARG A 147 -23.49 -6.56 11.15
N ALA A 148 -24.18 -6.49 12.29
CA ALA A 148 -24.16 -5.32 13.16
C ALA A 148 -22.74 -5.07 13.72
N MET A 149 -22.06 -6.11 14.19
CA MET A 149 -20.69 -6.02 14.71
C MET A 149 -19.69 -5.60 13.62
N LEU A 150 -19.80 -6.15 12.41
CA LEU A 150 -18.98 -5.74 11.27
C LEU A 150 -19.22 -4.29 10.85
N LEU A 151 -20.46 -3.82 10.92
CA LEU A 151 -20.80 -2.42 10.65
C LEU A 151 -20.20 -1.50 11.72
N GLU A 152 -20.25 -1.90 12.99
CA GLU A 152 -19.68 -1.14 14.09
C GLU A 152 -18.14 -1.09 14.02
N GLU A 153 -17.49 -2.23 13.72
CA GLU A 153 -16.05 -2.29 13.46
C GLU A 153 -15.67 -1.35 12.30
N ARG A 154 -16.45 -1.32 11.22
CA ARG A 154 -16.24 -0.39 10.10
C ARG A 154 -16.42 1.07 10.50
N ARG A 155 -17.39 1.39 11.36
CA ARG A 155 -17.62 2.75 11.86
C ARG A 155 -16.46 3.21 12.73
N ALA A 156 -16.04 2.39 13.69
CA ALA A 156 -14.90 2.67 14.54
C ALA A 156 -13.62 2.84 13.71
N ALA A 157 -13.39 1.97 12.72
CA ALA A 157 -12.28 2.10 11.79
C ALA A 157 -12.33 3.41 11.00
N CYS A 158 -13.51 3.83 10.54
CA CYS A 158 -13.70 5.11 9.84
C CYS A 158 -13.40 6.30 10.75
N GLN A 159 -13.90 6.29 11.99
CA GLN A 159 -13.68 7.37 12.97
C GLN A 159 -12.20 7.52 13.36
N MET A 160 -11.46 6.41 13.42
CA MET A 160 -10.03 6.41 13.77
C MET A 160 -9.10 6.47 12.56
N GLU A 161 -9.65 6.66 11.35
CA GLU A 161 -8.94 6.53 10.07
C GLU A 161 -8.10 5.25 9.96
N ALA A 162 -8.52 4.17 10.60
CA ALA A 162 -7.76 2.93 10.68
C ALA A 162 -7.82 2.13 9.37
N GLN A 163 -6.76 1.40 9.06
CA GLN A 163 -6.64 0.51 7.91
C GLN A 163 -6.15 -0.87 8.31
N LYS A 164 -6.54 -1.90 7.57
CA LYS A 164 -6.15 -3.29 7.84
C LYS A 164 -4.76 -3.59 7.27
N CYS A 165 -3.85 -4.25 8.01
CA CYS A 165 -2.60 -4.75 7.41
C CYS A 165 -2.97 -5.78 6.31
N PRO A 166 -2.35 -5.69 5.12
CA PRO A 166 -2.66 -6.56 3.98
C PRO A 166 -2.34 -8.04 4.23
N ARG A 167 -1.45 -8.34 5.18
CA ARG A 167 -1.04 -9.72 5.51
C ARG A 167 -1.93 -10.40 6.54
N CYS A 168 -2.29 -9.70 7.62
CA CYS A 168 -2.99 -10.31 8.77
C CYS A 168 -4.38 -9.74 9.04
N GLY A 169 -4.79 -8.66 8.37
CA GLY A 169 -6.12 -8.08 8.50
C GLY A 169 -6.37 -7.26 9.77
N ILE A 170 -5.40 -7.18 10.70
CA ILE A 170 -5.57 -6.38 11.92
C ILE A 170 -5.70 -4.89 11.59
N LEU A 171 -6.62 -4.21 12.27
CA LEU A 171 -6.77 -2.76 12.14
C LEU A 171 -5.57 -2.03 12.76
N THR A 172 -5.05 -1.06 12.02
CA THR A 172 -3.90 -0.24 12.38
C THR A 172 -4.25 1.22 12.14
N SER A 173 -3.83 2.10 13.05
CA SER A 173 -3.95 3.54 12.88
C SER A 173 -2.59 4.14 12.55
N LYS A 174 -2.58 5.22 11.75
CA LYS A 174 -1.37 5.97 11.44
C LYS A 174 -1.16 7.01 12.53
N ALA A 175 -0.04 6.93 13.25
CA ALA A 175 0.25 7.86 14.34
C ALA A 175 0.47 9.29 13.82
N GLN A 176 1.45 9.53 12.92
CA GLN A 176 1.60 10.69 12.01
C GLN A 176 2.84 10.46 11.09
N GLY A 177 3.03 11.30 10.06
CA GLY A 177 4.33 11.54 9.41
C GLY A 177 4.68 10.64 8.21
N CYS A 178 4.67 9.32 8.36
CA CYS A 178 5.20 8.41 7.32
C CYS A 178 4.14 7.45 6.77
N ASN A 179 4.11 7.27 5.45
CA ASN A 179 3.23 6.28 4.81
C ASN A 179 3.77 4.85 4.86
N HIS A 180 5.02 4.64 5.28
CA HIS A 180 5.56 3.32 5.57
C HIS A 180 5.08 2.84 6.95
N MET A 181 4.35 1.74 6.96
CA MET A 181 3.74 1.15 8.14
C MET A 181 4.35 -0.22 8.42
N THR A 182 4.70 -0.47 9.68
CA THR A 182 5.14 -1.79 10.15
C THR A 182 4.07 -2.39 11.05
N CYS A 183 3.50 -3.53 10.67
CA CYS A 183 2.51 -4.23 11.49
C CYS A 183 3.18 -5.09 12.57
N GLN A 184 2.41 -5.47 13.60
CA GLN A 184 2.84 -6.43 14.63
C GLN A 184 3.23 -7.80 14.04
N CYS A 185 2.58 -8.22 12.94
CA CYS A 185 2.95 -9.41 12.19
C CYS A 185 4.24 -9.26 11.35
N LYS A 186 4.94 -8.13 11.50
CA LYS A 186 6.16 -7.75 10.78
C LYS A 186 5.98 -7.53 9.27
N CYS A 187 4.73 -7.40 8.79
CA CYS A 187 4.42 -6.91 7.45
C CYS A 187 4.83 -5.43 7.35
N GLU A 188 5.67 -5.07 6.37
CA GLU A 188 5.90 -3.68 5.98
C GLU A 188 4.92 -3.36 4.85
N TRP A 189 4.23 -2.23 4.90
CA TRP A 189 3.20 -1.89 3.92
C TRP A 189 2.99 -0.38 3.79
N CYS A 190 2.37 0.06 2.71
CA CYS A 190 2.11 1.49 2.46
C CYS A 190 0.69 1.89 2.81
N TRP A 191 0.55 2.91 3.66
CA TRP A 191 -0.72 3.49 4.10
C TRP A 191 -1.58 4.05 2.97
N VAL A 192 -0.95 4.52 1.88
CA VAL A 192 -1.66 5.13 0.74
C VAL A 192 -2.31 4.05 -0.13
N CYS A 193 -1.52 3.08 -0.58
CA CYS A 193 -2.00 2.04 -1.50
C CYS A 193 -2.50 0.76 -0.81
N GLY A 194 -2.27 0.60 0.49
CA GLY A 194 -2.66 -0.58 1.27
C GLY A 194 -1.89 -1.85 0.94
N ARG A 195 -0.85 -1.77 0.08
CA ARG A 195 -0.09 -2.95 -0.37
C ARG A 195 1.09 -3.25 0.55
N GLU A 196 1.37 -4.53 0.68
CA GLU A 196 2.60 -5.01 1.29
C GLU A 196 3.82 -4.62 0.45
N ILE A 197 4.90 -4.24 1.13
CA ILE A 197 6.16 -3.81 0.55
C ILE A 197 7.26 -4.72 1.07
N SER A 198 8.05 -5.29 0.16
CA SER A 198 9.25 -6.02 0.54
C SER A 198 10.34 -5.05 1.00
N LYS A 199 11.21 -5.48 1.91
CA LYS A 199 12.34 -4.65 2.38
C LYS A 199 13.21 -4.13 1.22
N ALA A 200 13.44 -4.98 0.20
CA ALA A 200 14.19 -4.60 -0.99
C ALA A 200 13.42 -3.60 -1.89
N GLY A 201 12.09 -3.70 -1.92
CA GLY A 201 11.22 -2.81 -2.71
C GLY A 201 10.88 -1.50 -2.01
N LEU A 202 11.28 -1.30 -0.76
CA LEU A 202 10.91 -0.13 0.03
C LEU A 202 11.39 1.17 -0.59
N GLN A 203 12.67 1.23 -0.95
CA GLN A 203 13.26 2.42 -1.57
C GLN A 203 12.64 2.69 -2.94
N TRP A 204 12.44 1.65 -3.75
CA TRP A 204 11.82 1.79 -5.07
C TRP A 204 10.35 2.23 -4.98
N HIS A 205 9.59 1.75 -3.99
CA HIS A 205 8.19 2.12 -3.82
C HIS A 205 8.00 3.61 -3.53
N PHE A 206 8.89 4.20 -2.72
CA PHE A 206 8.84 5.60 -2.32
C PHE A 206 9.72 6.53 -3.18
N SER A 207 10.37 5.99 -4.21
CA SER A 207 11.22 6.78 -5.11
C SER A 207 10.36 7.70 -6.00
N PRO A 208 10.74 8.99 -6.15
CA PRO A 208 10.11 9.90 -7.12
C PRO A 208 10.18 9.40 -8.56
N LEU A 209 11.16 8.56 -8.88
CA LEU A 209 11.35 7.97 -10.21
C LEU A 209 10.42 6.79 -10.49
N ASN A 210 9.68 6.28 -9.49
CA ASN A 210 8.77 5.17 -9.67
C ASN A 210 7.36 5.67 -10.06
N PRO A 211 6.92 5.52 -11.32
CA PRO A 211 5.62 5.99 -11.78
C PRO A 211 4.44 5.22 -11.14
N PHE A 212 4.70 4.05 -10.53
CA PHE A 212 3.70 3.25 -9.82
C PHE A 212 3.89 3.27 -8.30
N GLY A 213 4.81 4.13 -7.82
CA GLY A 213 5.12 4.32 -6.41
C GLY A 213 4.08 5.15 -5.66
N CYS A 214 4.34 5.38 -4.38
CA CYS A 214 3.61 6.34 -3.56
C CYS A 214 4.64 7.24 -2.89
N ALA A 215 4.33 8.51 -2.64
CA ALA A 215 5.26 9.37 -1.92
C ALA A 215 5.17 9.11 -0.40
N GLN A 216 6.33 9.20 0.27
CA GLN A 216 6.49 8.74 1.65
C GLN A 216 5.86 9.68 2.68
N PHE A 217 5.91 10.99 2.40
CA PHE A 217 5.59 12.06 3.36
C PHE A 217 4.41 12.95 2.93
N VAL A 218 3.51 12.43 2.10
CA VAL A 218 2.29 13.13 1.67
C VAL A 218 1.04 12.44 2.19
N ASP A 219 -0.04 13.18 2.35
CA ASP A 219 -1.35 12.60 2.65
C ASP A 219 -1.98 11.92 1.40
N LYS A 220 -3.09 11.20 1.62
CA LYS A 220 -3.78 10.47 0.54
C LYS A 220 -4.38 11.41 -0.51
N THR A 221 -4.81 12.60 -0.12
CA THR A 221 -5.40 13.60 -1.02
C THR A 221 -4.36 14.14 -1.99
N ALA A 222 -3.22 14.59 -1.47
CA ALA A 222 -2.09 15.05 -2.25
C ALA A 222 -1.54 13.94 -3.18
N GLN A 223 -1.48 12.68 -2.72
CA GLN A 223 -1.08 11.57 -3.61
C GLN A 223 -2.08 11.36 -4.76
N ARG A 224 -3.38 11.47 -4.49
CA ARG A 224 -4.43 11.32 -5.52
C ARG A 224 -4.29 12.41 -6.58
N ASP A 225 -4.06 13.65 -6.15
CA ASP A 225 -3.86 14.77 -7.06
C ASP A 225 -2.58 14.62 -7.87
N HIS A 226 -1.48 14.18 -7.24
CA HIS A 226 -0.23 13.87 -7.93
C HIS A 226 -0.42 12.79 -9.02
N ASN A 227 -1.06 11.67 -8.68
CA ASN A 227 -1.31 10.59 -9.63
C ASN A 227 -2.20 11.05 -10.79
N ARG A 228 -3.20 11.89 -10.51
CA ARG A 228 -4.08 12.48 -11.53
C ARG A 228 -3.30 13.39 -12.48
N LEU A 229 -2.46 14.28 -11.95
CA LEU A 229 -1.62 15.17 -12.75
C LEU A 229 -0.62 14.39 -13.60
N MET A 230 0.04 13.39 -13.01
CA MET A 230 0.97 12.49 -13.74
C MET A 230 0.27 11.73 -14.87
N MET A 231 -0.95 11.22 -14.61
CA MET A 231 -1.76 10.58 -15.64
C MET A 231 -2.12 11.55 -16.77
N LEU A 232 -2.57 12.77 -16.46
CA LEU A 232 -2.89 13.79 -17.46
C LEU A 232 -1.68 14.14 -18.32
N ALA A 233 -0.50 14.31 -17.70
CA ALA A 233 0.76 14.59 -18.40
C ALA A 233 1.23 13.42 -19.27
N GLN A 234 1.04 12.17 -18.83
CA GLN A 234 1.38 11.00 -19.64
C GLN A 234 0.42 10.88 -20.84
N CYS A 235 -0.88 11.06 -20.62
CA CYS A 235 -1.87 11.06 -21.70
C CYS A 235 -1.61 12.17 -22.73
N SER A 236 -1.32 13.41 -22.28
CA SER A 236 -1.01 14.51 -23.19
C SER A 236 0.20 14.19 -24.07
N ARG A 237 1.28 13.64 -23.48
CA ARG A 237 2.49 13.24 -24.22
C ARG A 237 2.25 12.12 -25.23
N ILE A 238 1.51 11.08 -24.84
CA ILE A 238 1.19 9.95 -25.73
C ILE A 238 0.35 10.43 -26.92
N LEU A 239 -0.65 11.29 -26.67
CA LEU A 239 -1.50 11.86 -27.70
C LEU A 239 -0.72 12.79 -28.65
N CYS A 240 0.27 13.52 -28.15
CA CYS A 240 1.11 14.42 -28.94
C CYS A 240 2.24 13.72 -29.71
N TRP A 241 2.55 12.46 -29.39
CA TRP A 241 3.69 11.75 -29.97
C TRP A 241 3.62 11.62 -31.51
N PRO A 242 2.48 11.24 -32.14
CA PRO A 242 2.38 11.18 -33.60
C PRO A 242 2.59 12.54 -34.27
N CYS A 243 2.07 13.62 -33.67
CA CYS A 243 2.25 14.99 -34.16
C CYS A 243 3.72 15.44 -34.08
N SER A 244 4.38 15.09 -32.98
CA SER A 244 5.82 15.34 -32.78
C SER A 244 6.66 14.67 -33.87
N LEU A 245 6.30 13.43 -34.24
CA LEU A 245 6.99 12.68 -35.29
C LEU A 245 6.82 13.32 -36.67
N VAL A 246 5.58 13.71 -37.05
CA VAL A 246 5.31 14.37 -38.33
C VAL A 246 6.09 15.68 -38.44
N SER A 247 6.18 16.42 -37.35
CA SER A 247 6.91 17.68 -37.31
C SER A 247 8.42 17.50 -37.38
N MET A 248 8.96 16.45 -36.74
CA MET A 248 10.36 16.05 -36.90
C MET A 248 10.67 15.74 -38.37
N VAL A 249 9.76 15.07 -39.09
CA VAL A 249 9.90 14.81 -40.53
C VAL A 249 9.96 16.12 -41.32
N PHE A 250 9.09 17.10 -41.04
CA PHE A 250 9.18 18.41 -41.70
C PHE A 250 10.51 19.11 -41.44
N CYS A 251 11.04 19.07 -40.20
CA CYS A 251 12.36 19.60 -39.87
C CYS A 251 13.48 18.91 -40.64
N VAL A 252 13.47 17.57 -40.72
CA VAL A 252 14.47 16.79 -41.45
C VAL A 252 14.41 17.06 -42.95
N VAL A 253 13.22 17.12 -43.53
CA VAL A 253 13.01 17.45 -44.96
C VAL A 253 13.50 18.86 -45.25
N TRP A 254 13.24 19.82 -44.35
CA TRP A 254 13.74 21.18 -44.48
C TRP A 254 15.26 21.26 -44.42
N LEU A 255 15.89 20.59 -43.45
CA LEU A 255 17.35 20.52 -43.35
C LEU A 255 17.95 19.88 -44.60
N PHE A 256 17.38 18.78 -45.08
CA PHE A 256 17.82 18.12 -46.30
C PHE A 256 17.72 19.04 -47.52
N ALA A 257 16.57 19.69 -47.72
CA ALA A 257 16.36 20.64 -48.81
C ALA A 257 17.33 21.84 -48.74
N PHE A 258 17.59 22.36 -47.52
CA PHE A 258 18.58 23.41 -47.29
C PHE A 258 19.99 22.98 -47.71
N PHE A 259 20.46 21.81 -47.28
CA PHE A 259 21.79 21.32 -47.64
C PHE A 259 21.93 21.00 -49.13
N VAL A 260 20.90 20.43 -49.76
CA VAL A 260 20.87 20.18 -51.21
C VAL A 260 20.94 21.51 -51.97
N MET A 261 20.15 22.50 -51.58
CA MET A 261 20.19 23.82 -52.20
C MET A 261 21.53 24.53 -52.00
N LEU A 262 22.13 24.42 -50.81
CA LEU A 262 23.46 24.94 -50.52
C LEU A 262 24.52 24.30 -51.44
N LEU A 263 24.45 22.97 -51.63
CA LEU A 263 25.35 22.25 -52.54
C LEU A 263 25.14 22.66 -54.00
N CYS A 264 23.89 22.71 -54.49
CA CYS A 264 23.57 23.07 -55.87
C CYS A 264 24.03 24.50 -56.20
N VAL A 265 23.73 25.46 -55.33
CA VAL A 265 24.15 26.86 -55.50
C VAL A 265 25.67 26.98 -55.40
N GLY A 266 26.32 26.22 -54.52
CA GLY A 266 27.78 26.16 -54.41
C GLY A 266 28.46 25.61 -55.67
N ILE A 267 27.91 24.56 -56.29
CA ILE A 267 28.41 24.00 -57.57
C ILE A 267 28.28 25.03 -58.70
N VAL A 268 27.12 25.67 -58.84
CA VAL A 268 26.90 26.72 -59.86
C VAL A 268 27.83 27.90 -59.62
N GLY A 269 27.99 28.31 -58.37
CA GLY A 269 28.90 29.36 -57.95
C GLY A 269 30.36 29.08 -58.30
N ALA A 270 30.84 27.87 -58.02
CA ALA A 270 32.19 27.42 -58.37
C ALA A 270 32.38 27.38 -59.89
N ALA A 271 31.40 26.87 -60.65
CA ALA A 271 31.46 26.83 -62.11
C ALA A 271 31.53 28.24 -62.73
N LEU A 272 30.75 29.19 -62.23
CA LEU A 272 30.79 30.59 -62.67
C LEU A 272 32.12 31.27 -62.30
N SER A 273 32.67 30.98 -61.11
CA SER A 273 33.98 31.50 -60.69
C SER A 273 35.11 30.99 -61.60
N CYS A 274 35.11 29.70 -61.95
CA CYS A 274 36.11 29.10 -62.86
C CYS A 274 36.06 29.68 -64.29
N CYS A 275 34.89 30.09 -64.78
CA CYS A 275 34.74 30.73 -66.10
C CYS A 275 35.28 32.18 -66.13
N CYS A 276 35.31 32.85 -64.98
CA CYS A 276 35.76 34.24 -64.84
C CYS A 276 37.25 34.37 -64.48
N TRP A 277 37.86 33.28 -63.99
CA TRP A 277 39.25 33.20 -63.53
C TRP A 277 40.31 33.55 -64.59
N PRO A 278 40.18 33.17 -65.89
CA PRO A 278 41.23 33.45 -66.88
C PRO A 278 41.27 34.90 -67.38
N LEU A 279 40.27 35.74 -67.04
CA LEU A 279 40.09 37.06 -67.67
C LEU A 279 40.22 38.26 -66.72
N CYS A 280 40.34 38.07 -65.40
CA CYS A 280 40.26 39.16 -64.41
C CYS A 280 41.43 39.19 -63.41
N LEU A 281 42.46 40.00 -63.72
CA LEU A 281 43.44 40.52 -62.76
C LEU A 281 42.77 41.63 -61.91
N CYS A 282 42.17 41.30 -60.77
CA CYS A 282 41.53 42.34 -59.93
C CYS A 282 41.77 42.12 -58.44
N GLN A 283 41.92 43.22 -57.69
CA GLN A 283 42.34 43.27 -56.28
C GLN A 283 41.13 43.40 -55.31
N LYS A 284 39.90 43.21 -55.81
CA LYS A 284 38.61 43.40 -55.09
C LYS A 284 37.75 42.13 -55.01
N TRP A 285 38.34 40.95 -55.20
CA TRP A 285 37.59 39.68 -55.22
C TRP A 285 36.92 39.34 -53.89
N ASP A 286 37.50 39.73 -52.75
CA ASP A 286 36.96 39.39 -51.42
C ASP A 286 35.60 40.03 -51.13
N GLU A 287 35.44 41.34 -51.41
CA GLU A 287 34.13 42.04 -51.24
C GLU A 287 33.04 41.48 -52.17
N TYR A 288 33.43 40.95 -53.33
CA TYR A 288 32.50 40.34 -54.30
C TYR A 288 32.10 38.94 -53.86
N LEU A 289 33.04 38.14 -53.33
CA LEU A 289 32.81 36.81 -52.78
C LEU A 289 31.83 36.86 -51.60
N ASP A 290 31.98 37.82 -50.69
CA ASP A 290 31.10 37.98 -49.53
C ASP A 290 29.64 38.28 -49.91
N ARG A 291 29.42 39.17 -50.89
CA ARG A 291 28.07 39.46 -51.41
C ARG A 291 27.45 38.24 -52.07
N ILE A 292 28.26 37.49 -52.81
CA ILE A 292 27.84 36.25 -53.47
C ILE A 292 27.46 35.19 -52.42
N LEU A 293 28.31 34.95 -51.43
CA LEU A 293 28.05 34.01 -50.34
C LEU A 293 26.79 34.38 -49.54
N TRP A 294 26.57 35.68 -49.28
CA TRP A 294 25.36 36.14 -48.60
C TRP A 294 24.09 35.87 -49.42
N VAL A 295 24.11 36.14 -50.73
CA VAL A 295 23.02 35.80 -51.64
C VAL A 295 22.82 34.28 -51.71
N TRP A 296 23.91 33.49 -51.70
CA TRP A 296 23.84 32.02 -51.71
C TRP A 296 23.12 31.47 -50.48
N VAL A 297 23.58 31.84 -49.29
CA VAL A 297 22.96 31.40 -48.02
C VAL A 297 21.51 31.87 -47.95
N SER A 298 21.22 33.09 -48.41
CA SER A 298 19.86 33.64 -48.42
C SER A 298 18.93 32.84 -49.34
N ILE A 299 19.36 32.48 -50.56
CA ILE A 299 18.56 31.67 -51.49
C ILE A 299 18.38 30.24 -50.95
N SER A 300 19.45 29.63 -50.43
CA SER A 300 19.42 28.28 -49.86
C SER A 300 18.52 28.19 -48.63
N LEU A 301 18.35 29.28 -47.88
CA LEU A 301 17.44 29.33 -46.73
C LEU A 301 15.99 29.64 -47.13
N THR A 302 15.79 30.60 -48.03
CA THR A 302 14.46 31.13 -48.35
C THR A 302 13.63 30.17 -49.21
N LEU A 303 14.22 29.53 -50.22
CA LEU A 303 13.48 28.66 -51.14
C LEU A 303 12.90 27.40 -50.45
N PRO A 304 13.69 26.61 -49.68
CA PRO A 304 13.13 25.49 -48.90
C PRO A 304 12.07 25.94 -47.90
N THR A 305 12.27 27.09 -47.26
CA THR A 305 11.31 27.65 -46.30
C THR A 305 9.99 28.01 -46.99
N LEU A 306 10.02 28.65 -48.16
CA LEU A 306 8.82 29.02 -48.92
C LEU A 306 8.00 27.79 -49.33
N VAL A 307 8.66 26.67 -49.64
CA VAL A 307 8.01 25.42 -50.05
C VAL A 307 7.45 24.65 -48.85
N ILE A 308 8.19 24.59 -47.75
CA ILE A 308 7.86 23.73 -46.60
C ILE A 308 6.98 24.46 -45.56
N ALA A 309 7.04 25.78 -45.47
CA ALA A 309 6.26 26.53 -44.48
C ALA A 309 4.73 26.41 -44.68
N PRO A 310 4.15 26.51 -45.91
CA PRO A 310 2.71 26.37 -46.09
C PRO A 310 2.12 25.03 -45.60
N PRO A 311 2.67 23.85 -45.95
CA PRO A 311 2.15 22.59 -45.43
C PRO A 311 2.35 22.45 -43.90
N VAL A 312 3.45 23.00 -43.34
CA VAL A 312 3.65 23.05 -41.88
C VAL A 312 2.57 23.90 -41.22
N LEU A 313 2.24 25.07 -41.78
CA LEU A 313 1.19 25.95 -41.24
C LEU A 313 -0.19 25.26 -41.27
N VAL A 314 -0.54 24.60 -42.37
CA VAL A 314 -1.79 23.83 -42.48
C VAL A 314 -1.84 22.72 -41.43
N PHE A 315 -0.72 22.01 -41.26
CA PHE A 315 -0.58 20.97 -40.23
C PHE A 315 -0.76 21.53 -38.81
N CYS A 316 -0.09 22.64 -38.47
CA CYS A 316 -0.21 23.28 -37.17
C CYS A 316 -1.65 23.73 -36.89
N LEU A 317 -2.35 24.32 -37.86
CA LEU A 317 -3.75 24.72 -37.70
C LEU A 317 -4.67 23.51 -37.47
N ALA A 318 -4.49 22.44 -38.25
CA ALA A 318 -5.23 21.19 -38.06
C ALA A 318 -4.96 20.58 -36.69
N TRP A 319 -3.70 20.61 -36.24
CA TRP A 319 -3.30 20.14 -34.92
C TRP A 319 -3.92 20.96 -33.80
N CYS A 320 -3.97 22.28 -33.89
CA CYS A 320 -4.64 23.12 -32.87
C CYS A 320 -6.11 22.73 -32.67
N VAL A 321 -6.83 22.44 -33.77
CA VAL A 321 -8.22 21.98 -33.69
C VAL A 321 -8.30 20.60 -33.02
N LEU A 322 -7.44 19.66 -33.42
CA LEU A 322 -7.42 18.31 -32.83
C LEU A 322 -7.01 18.33 -31.36
N ALA A 323 -5.98 19.09 -30.99
CA ALA A 323 -5.52 19.26 -29.62
C ALA A 323 -6.63 19.83 -28.73
N PHE A 324 -7.41 20.80 -29.23
CA PHE A 324 -8.58 21.31 -28.52
C PHE A 324 -9.65 20.23 -28.30
N LEU A 325 -9.96 19.41 -29.32
CA LEU A 325 -10.92 18.31 -29.18
C LEU A 325 -10.44 17.23 -28.19
N LEU A 326 -9.15 16.89 -28.23
CA LEU A 326 -8.55 15.95 -27.29
C LEU A 326 -8.55 16.50 -25.85
N TRP A 327 -8.26 17.79 -25.68
CA TRP A 327 -8.35 18.46 -24.38
C TRP A 327 -9.78 18.46 -23.83
N LEU A 328 -10.80 18.73 -24.66
CA LEU A 328 -12.21 18.62 -24.25
C LEU A 328 -12.54 17.22 -23.73
N ALA A 329 -11.99 16.17 -24.34
CA ALA A 329 -12.17 14.80 -23.88
C ALA A 329 -11.47 14.53 -22.53
N MET A 330 -10.46 15.31 -22.16
CA MET A 330 -9.72 15.21 -20.90
C MET A 330 -10.29 16.10 -19.77
N LEU A 331 -11.26 16.97 -20.05
CA LEU A 331 -11.94 17.80 -19.04
C LEU A 331 -12.56 17.00 -17.89
N PRO A 332 -13.25 15.85 -18.12
CA PRO A 332 -13.78 15.03 -17.03
C PRO A 332 -12.67 14.48 -16.10
N CYS A 333 -11.46 14.34 -16.63
CA CYS A 333 -10.27 13.92 -15.88
C CYS A 333 -9.57 15.10 -15.18
N GLY A 334 -10.01 16.35 -15.37
CA GLY A 334 -9.43 17.55 -14.74
C GLY A 334 -8.35 18.27 -15.52
N ALA A 335 -8.28 18.10 -16.84
CA ALA A 335 -7.38 18.90 -17.65
C ALA A 335 -7.71 20.39 -17.51
N ASP A 336 -6.69 21.21 -17.28
CA ASP A 336 -6.79 22.67 -17.23
C ASP A 336 -6.23 23.29 -18.53
N SER A 337 -6.14 24.63 -18.57
CA SER A 337 -5.57 25.33 -19.72
C SER A 337 -4.08 25.05 -19.95
N ALA A 338 -3.34 24.62 -18.93
CA ALA A 338 -1.92 24.30 -19.07
C ALA A 338 -1.72 23.04 -19.92
N VAL A 339 -2.57 22.02 -19.73
CA VAL A 339 -2.56 20.80 -20.57
C VAL A 339 -2.83 21.15 -22.03
N LEU A 340 -3.78 22.05 -22.31
CA LEU A 340 -4.07 22.49 -23.68
C LEU A 340 -2.88 23.22 -24.32
N LEU A 341 -2.22 24.11 -23.56
CA LEU A 341 -1.04 24.83 -24.02
C LEU A 341 0.14 23.88 -24.31
N GLU A 342 0.34 22.88 -23.46
CA GLU A 342 1.36 21.84 -23.69
C GLU A 342 1.06 21.05 -24.97
N MET A 343 -0.19 20.64 -25.17
CA MET A 343 -0.60 19.88 -26.36
C MET A 343 -0.52 20.70 -27.65
N ALA A 344 -0.87 21.98 -27.60
CA ALA A 344 -0.78 22.89 -28.74
C ALA A 344 0.68 23.25 -29.11
N GLY A 345 1.65 23.01 -28.21
CA GLY A 345 3.02 23.51 -28.28
C GLY A 345 4.06 22.71 -29.11
N VAL A 346 3.66 21.83 -30.03
CA VAL A 346 4.61 20.93 -30.75
C VAL A 346 4.82 21.32 -32.22
N PRO A 347 6.06 21.40 -32.76
CA PRO A 347 7.38 21.74 -32.18
C PRO A 347 8.13 22.85 -32.99
N PRO A 348 9.25 23.43 -32.48
CA PRO A 348 10.46 22.75 -31.94
C PRO A 348 10.58 22.64 -30.41
N ALA A 349 9.76 23.35 -29.62
CA ALA A 349 10.03 23.57 -28.19
C ALA A 349 9.87 22.33 -27.29
N THR A 350 9.02 21.37 -27.64
CA THR A 350 8.75 20.18 -26.82
C THR A 350 9.87 19.14 -26.82
N PHE A 351 10.73 19.10 -27.85
CA PHE A 351 11.86 18.16 -27.88
C PHE A 351 12.99 18.59 -26.93
N PHE A 352 13.22 19.90 -26.76
CA PHE A 352 14.27 20.44 -25.89
C PHE A 352 13.85 20.52 -24.40
N ASN A 353 12.57 20.68 -24.10
CA ASN A 353 12.07 20.63 -22.72
C ASN A 353 12.24 19.25 -22.04
N PHE A 354 12.51 18.20 -22.81
CA PHE A 354 12.84 16.87 -22.29
C PHE A 354 14.17 16.84 -21.52
N LEU A 355 15.15 17.68 -21.88
CA LEU A 355 16.43 17.78 -21.18
C LEU A 355 16.36 18.66 -19.93
N ALA A 356 15.56 19.73 -19.96
CA ALA A 356 15.47 20.70 -18.86
C ALA A 356 14.75 20.17 -17.60
N MET A 357 13.84 19.20 -17.74
CA MET A 357 13.12 18.62 -16.59
C MET A 357 13.92 17.54 -15.85
N ALA A 358 15.02 17.04 -16.42
CA ALA A 358 15.94 16.15 -15.72
C ALA A 358 16.83 16.91 -14.70
N GLU A 359 17.06 18.21 -14.90
CA GLU A 359 17.87 19.06 -14.02
C GLU A 359 17.09 19.72 -12.87
N LEU A 360 15.75 19.75 -12.94
CA LEU A 360 14.90 20.38 -11.92
C LEU A 360 14.54 19.45 -10.74
N TYR A 361 15.01 18.21 -10.75
CA TYR A 361 14.73 17.19 -9.73
C TYR A 361 15.99 16.62 -9.06
N ASP A 362 17.15 17.29 -9.22
CA ASP A 362 18.37 17.06 -8.42
C ASP A 362 18.51 18.13 -7.31
#